data_AF-A0A2E7ZHU4-F1
#
_entry.id   AF-A0A2E7ZHU4-F1
#
_cell.length_a   1.000
_cell.length_b   1.000
_cell.length_c   1.000
_cell.angle_alpha   90.00
_cell.angle_beta   90.00
_cell.angle_gamma   90.00
#
_symmetry.space_group_name_H-M   'P 1'
#
loop_
_entity.id
_entity.type
_entity.pdbx_description
1 polymer ?
#
loop_
_entity_poly.entity_id
_entity_poly.type
_entity_poly.pdbx_seq_one_letter_code
_entity_poly.pdbx_strand_id
1 'polypeptide(L)'
;MASILCIPNGSKEAPRDDFQITEAAMKNKNGYLCSNLGFKKPFIHRSIGSGFLNPCLWIGVILVSSLCIVSCARKKNKETAPSYGCNSNCGCTNPISICGCTNDLSNIPASYKTAITKYTNANTNYSLHVCTQDSDSDGSPDYMVVESSNRPEHKSHYFETTHALYELFDFLTNLYKYAATKTSAGYSGAPGPAGHNKIAEQFIVMKMPISPDNASSKTNTTYSTIGLALNGVSFFNENAAPGDQITNELFTFDQCSGHPQNSGVYHYHVDPVCLIRDLGGSVTDNSTTVNGTTYRWIEDSGSNGNLLLGFLLDGHPVYGPVGDNHTDSNGNATPSIDSYNGHFHATTEFSSGTYHYHVKTANIGGTSSSVFWITNEKYFGTPGSVRIY
;
A
#
# COMPACT_ATOMS: atom_id res chain seq x y z
N MET A 1 -17.56 -12.72 65.04
CA MET A 1 -16.20 -12.42 65.54
C MET A 1 -15.28 -13.53 65.06
N ALA A 2 -14.03 -13.17 64.74
CA ALA A 2 -13.05 -13.92 63.94
C ALA A 2 -12.70 -15.33 64.44
N SER A 3 -12.19 -16.17 63.53
CA SER A 3 -11.00 -17.06 63.64
C SER A 3 -10.85 -17.83 62.31
N ILE A 4 -9.87 -17.55 61.44
CA ILE A 4 -8.45 -17.97 61.44
C ILE A 4 -8.26 -19.49 61.47
N LEU A 5 -7.71 -20.09 60.39
CA LEU A 5 -6.55 -21.00 60.47
C LEU A 5 -5.93 -21.28 59.08
N CYS A 6 -4.63 -21.57 59.08
CA CYS A 6 -3.70 -21.61 57.95
C CYS A 6 -3.02 -23.00 57.81
N ILE A 7 -2.81 -23.46 56.54
CA ILE A 7 -1.67 -24.26 55.95
C ILE A 7 -1.61 -25.81 56.30
N PRO A 8 -0.80 -26.69 55.62
CA PRO A 8 -0.82 -27.35 54.28
C PRO A 8 -0.73 -28.91 54.29
N ASN A 9 -0.63 -29.56 53.10
CA ASN A 9 0.16 -30.78 52.71
C ASN A 9 -0.58 -31.55 51.58
N GLY A 10 -0.01 -32.24 50.58
CA GLY A 10 1.35 -32.67 50.24
C GLY A 10 1.31 -34.06 49.55
N SER A 11 2.11 -34.29 48.50
CA SER A 11 2.55 -35.60 47.91
C SER A 11 1.50 -36.44 47.13
N LYS A 12 1.74 -37.25 46.06
CA LYS A 12 2.87 -38.13 45.61
C LYS A 12 2.86 -38.43 44.08
N GLU A 13 3.93 -39.12 43.62
CA GLU A 13 4.41 -39.48 42.27
C GLU A 13 3.63 -40.53 41.42
N ALA A 14 3.81 -40.44 40.08
CA ALA A 14 3.91 -41.38 38.91
C ALA A 14 3.56 -42.91 39.03
N PRO A 15 3.34 -43.72 37.92
CA PRO A 15 3.93 -43.61 36.57
C PRO A 15 3.11 -44.09 35.31
N ARG A 16 3.80 -43.95 34.16
CA ARG A 16 3.71 -44.46 32.76
C ARG A 16 2.76 -45.62 32.40
N ASP A 17 2.22 -45.58 31.16
CA ASP A 17 2.47 -46.61 30.13
C ASP A 17 2.04 -46.20 28.70
N ASP A 18 2.81 -46.69 27.73
CA ASP A 18 2.72 -46.59 26.27
C ASP A 18 1.49 -47.30 25.66
N PHE A 19 0.94 -46.75 24.56
CA PHE A 19 0.47 -47.59 23.45
C PHE A 19 0.38 -46.81 22.12
N GLN A 20 1.30 -47.13 21.21
CA GLN A 20 1.17 -46.95 19.75
C GLN A 20 0.24 -48.03 19.18
N ILE A 21 -0.46 -47.77 18.05
CA ILE A 21 -0.58 -48.67 16.88
C ILE A 21 -1.59 -48.14 15.83
N THR A 22 -1.00 -47.76 14.68
CA THR A 22 -1.33 -48.03 13.25
C THR A 22 -2.59 -47.51 12.53
N GLU A 23 -2.29 -46.99 11.33
CA GLU A 23 -3.16 -46.83 10.16
C GLU A 23 -3.93 -48.09 9.74
N ALA A 24 -5.14 -47.89 9.22
CA ALA A 24 -5.74 -48.78 8.23
C ALA A 24 -6.53 -47.94 7.21
N ALA A 25 -6.11 -48.03 5.95
CA ALA A 25 -6.79 -47.47 4.78
C ALA A 25 -7.89 -48.41 4.28
N MET A 26 -9.02 -47.86 3.82
CA MET A 26 -9.88 -48.51 2.81
C MET A 26 -10.35 -47.50 1.76
N LYS A 27 -10.08 -47.82 0.49
CA LYS A 27 -10.61 -47.20 -0.73
C LYS A 27 -11.79 -48.02 -1.27
N ASN A 28 -12.84 -47.37 -1.78
CA ASN A 28 -13.33 -47.47 -3.18
C ASN A 28 -14.58 -46.58 -3.38
N LYS A 29 -14.58 -45.63 -4.34
CA LYS A 29 -15.05 -45.70 -5.74
C LYS A 29 -16.54 -46.02 -5.94
N ASN A 30 -17.36 -44.99 -6.16
CA ASN A 30 -18.08 -44.72 -7.43
C ASN A 30 -19.29 -43.79 -7.20
N GLY A 31 -19.27 -42.62 -7.87
CA GLY A 31 -20.44 -42.12 -8.60
C GLY A 31 -21.39 -41.12 -7.93
N TYR A 32 -21.33 -39.89 -8.47
CA TYR A 32 -22.40 -38.89 -8.64
C TYR A 32 -22.52 -37.72 -7.64
N LEU A 33 -22.69 -36.55 -8.27
CA LEU A 33 -22.71 -35.17 -7.76
C LEU A 33 -24.13 -34.58 -7.86
N CYS A 34 -24.41 -33.62 -6.97
CA CYS A 34 -25.48 -32.59 -6.98
C CYS A 34 -26.92 -33.10 -6.69
N SER A 35 -27.76 -32.47 -5.87
CA SER A 35 -27.84 -31.08 -5.40
C SER A 35 -28.86 -30.92 -4.23
N ASN A 36 -28.62 -29.88 -3.41
CA ASN A 36 -29.57 -28.97 -2.75
C ASN A 36 -30.89 -29.43 -2.09
N LEU A 37 -31.02 -29.03 -0.81
CA LEU A 37 -32.17 -28.39 -0.11
C LEU A 37 -32.57 -29.10 1.18
N GLY A 38 -32.57 -28.33 2.29
CA GLY A 38 -33.33 -28.69 3.48
C GLY A 38 -32.75 -28.21 4.80
N PHE A 39 -32.78 -26.91 5.04
CA PHE A 39 -32.63 -26.35 6.39
C PHE A 39 -33.70 -26.96 7.33
N LYS A 40 -33.28 -27.54 8.47
CA LYS A 40 -34.10 -27.68 9.67
C LYS A 40 -33.36 -27.02 10.83
N LYS A 41 -33.86 -25.86 11.27
CA LYS A 41 -33.52 -25.28 12.59
C LYS A 41 -34.52 -25.76 13.64
N PRO A 42 -34.09 -25.86 14.92
CA PRO A 42 -34.83 -26.58 15.95
C PRO A 42 -35.83 -25.72 16.71
N PHE A 43 -36.76 -26.44 17.34
CA PHE A 43 -37.76 -26.06 18.34
C PHE A 43 -37.22 -25.14 19.46
N ILE A 44 -38.01 -24.13 19.81
CA ILE A 44 -37.99 -23.49 21.13
C ILE A 44 -39.44 -23.34 21.60
N HIS A 45 -39.71 -23.86 22.80
CA HIS A 45 -40.97 -23.72 23.55
C HIS A 45 -40.75 -22.67 24.65
N ARG A 46 -41.62 -21.65 24.75
CA ARG A 46 -41.99 -21.00 26.03
C ARG A 46 -43.23 -20.12 25.87
N SER A 47 -43.98 -20.01 26.95
CA SER A 47 -45.42 -19.77 26.97
C SER A 47 -45.81 -18.37 27.51
N ILE A 48 -46.97 -17.89 27.03
CA ILE A 48 -48.03 -17.10 27.70
C ILE A 48 -47.71 -15.68 28.22
N GLY A 49 -48.50 -14.71 27.73
CA GLY A 49 -48.75 -13.40 28.32
C GLY A 49 -49.78 -12.62 27.50
N SER A 50 -51.02 -12.59 27.99
CA SER A 50 -52.24 -12.00 27.39
C SER A 50 -52.33 -10.47 27.53
N GLY A 51 -52.91 -9.78 26.54
CA GLY A 51 -53.31 -8.37 26.61
C GLY A 51 -54.33 -8.01 25.52
N PHE A 52 -55.42 -7.35 25.92
CA PHE A 52 -56.72 -7.22 25.25
C PHE A 52 -56.81 -6.18 24.10
N LEU A 53 -57.60 -6.56 23.07
CA LEU A 53 -58.64 -5.83 22.28
C LEU A 53 -58.51 -4.32 21.94
N ASN A 54 -58.54 -4.00 20.63
CA ASN A 54 -59.63 -3.24 19.97
C ASN A 54 -59.55 -3.28 18.41
N PRO A 55 -60.63 -3.52 17.66
CA PRO A 55 -60.63 -3.48 16.19
C PRO A 55 -61.33 -2.21 15.64
N CYS A 56 -60.82 -1.64 14.54
CA CYS A 56 -61.58 -0.71 13.72
C CYS A 56 -61.38 -1.00 12.22
N LEU A 57 -62.53 -1.06 11.57
CA LEU A 57 -62.90 -1.54 10.25
C LEU A 57 -62.82 -0.40 9.21
N TRP A 58 -62.17 -0.58 8.05
CA TRP A 58 -62.44 0.27 6.86
C TRP A 58 -62.33 -0.53 5.55
N ILE A 59 -63.50 -1.02 5.13
CA ILE A 59 -64.12 -1.04 3.78
C ILE A 59 -63.18 -0.88 2.58
N GLY A 60 -63.13 -1.92 1.75
CA GLY A 60 -62.52 -1.90 0.42
C GLY A 60 -63.42 -1.23 -0.63
N VAL A 61 -62.79 -0.39 -1.44
CA VAL A 61 -63.36 0.18 -2.67
C VAL A 61 -62.42 -0.20 -3.82
N ILE A 62 -62.89 -1.05 -4.72
CA ILE A 62 -62.20 -1.38 -5.97
C ILE A 62 -62.55 -0.28 -6.98
N LEU A 63 -61.58 0.56 -7.34
CA LEU A 63 -61.69 1.52 -8.44
C LEU A 63 -60.87 1.01 -9.63
N VAL A 64 -61.58 0.67 -10.71
CA VAL A 64 -61.00 0.33 -12.01
C VAL A 64 -60.63 1.64 -12.71
N SER A 65 -59.33 1.90 -12.90
CA SER A 65 -58.85 3.02 -13.72
C SER A 65 -58.06 2.49 -14.92
N SER A 66 -58.68 2.59 -16.09
CA SER A 66 -58.10 2.30 -17.41
C SER A 66 -56.84 3.14 -17.67
N LEU A 67 -55.72 2.47 -17.94
CA LEU A 67 -54.46 3.11 -18.31
C LEU A 67 -54.41 3.27 -19.84
N CYS A 68 -54.55 4.51 -20.32
CA CYS A 68 -54.26 4.88 -21.70
C CYS A 68 -52.75 4.85 -21.94
N ILE A 69 -52.27 3.95 -22.79
CA ILE A 69 -50.86 3.90 -23.20
C ILE A 69 -50.67 4.89 -24.35
N VAL A 70 -50.08 6.05 -24.06
CA VAL A 70 -49.57 6.97 -25.08
C VAL A 70 -48.21 6.44 -25.56
N SER A 71 -48.17 5.93 -26.79
CA SER A 71 -46.95 5.46 -27.45
C SER A 71 -46.12 6.65 -27.96
N CYS A 72 -45.12 7.08 -27.17
CA CYS A 72 -44.06 7.97 -27.65
C CYS A 72 -42.95 7.15 -28.33
N ALA A 73 -42.92 7.15 -29.67
CA ALA A 73 -41.81 6.62 -30.44
C ALA A 73 -40.58 7.56 -30.32
N ARG A 74 -39.60 7.19 -29.47
CA ARG A 74 -38.26 7.81 -29.51
C ARG A 74 -37.53 7.31 -30.76
N LYS A 75 -37.22 8.21 -31.69
CA LYS A 75 -36.20 7.98 -32.73
C LYS A 75 -34.90 7.60 -32.03
N LYS A 76 -34.45 6.35 -32.21
CA LYS A 76 -33.09 5.95 -31.86
C LYS A 76 -32.15 6.56 -32.89
N ASN A 77 -31.66 7.76 -32.62
CA ASN A 77 -30.36 8.13 -33.17
C ASN A 77 -29.35 7.16 -32.57
N LYS A 78 -28.73 6.33 -33.41
CA LYS A 78 -27.50 5.62 -33.05
C LYS A 78 -26.44 6.70 -32.86
N GLU A 79 -26.38 7.27 -31.66
CA GLU A 79 -25.09 7.75 -31.15
C GLU A 79 -24.23 6.50 -31.01
N THR A 80 -23.26 6.37 -31.91
CA THR A 80 -22.14 5.45 -31.74
C THR A 80 -21.52 5.75 -30.39
N ALA A 81 -21.60 4.79 -29.46
CA ALA A 81 -20.82 4.81 -28.24
C ALA A 81 -19.35 5.10 -28.62
N PRO A 82 -18.64 5.95 -27.86
CA PRO A 82 -17.23 6.20 -28.13
C PRO A 82 -16.49 4.86 -28.12
N SER A 83 -15.79 4.58 -29.20
CA SER A 83 -14.89 3.44 -29.33
C SER A 83 -13.78 3.59 -28.30
N TYR A 84 -13.85 2.84 -27.20
CA TYR A 84 -12.79 2.75 -26.20
C TYR A 84 -11.56 2.10 -26.84
N GLY A 85 -10.51 2.90 -27.04
CA GLY A 85 -9.25 2.45 -27.62
C GLY A 85 -8.26 2.05 -26.53
N CYS A 86 -7.84 0.79 -26.53
CA CYS A 86 -6.60 0.40 -25.85
C CYS A 86 -5.43 1.06 -26.56
N ASN A 87 -4.64 1.87 -25.83
CA ASN A 87 -3.31 2.24 -26.30
C ASN A 87 -2.31 1.32 -25.59
N SER A 88 -1.51 0.59 -26.36
CA SER A 88 -0.44 -0.28 -25.84
C SER A 88 0.55 0.44 -24.93
N ASN A 89 0.62 1.77 -24.99
CA ASN A 89 1.50 2.61 -24.16
C ASN A 89 0.84 3.13 -22.87
N CYS A 90 -0.48 3.01 -22.71
CA CYS A 90 -1.26 3.66 -21.64
C CYS A 90 -2.16 2.74 -20.82
N GLY A 91 -2.21 1.43 -21.13
CA GLY A 91 -3.18 0.53 -20.52
C GLY A 91 -4.59 0.70 -21.07
N CYS A 92 -5.52 -0.14 -20.61
CA CYS A 92 -6.91 -0.15 -21.05
C CYS A 92 -7.86 0.17 -19.90
N THR A 93 -8.27 1.43 -19.77
CA THR A 93 -9.61 1.94 -19.37
C THR A 93 -9.48 3.46 -19.21
N ASN A 94 -10.59 4.17 -19.38
CA ASN A 94 -10.62 5.62 -19.50
C ASN A 94 -10.32 6.27 -18.12
N PRO A 95 -9.12 6.82 -17.98
CA PRO A 95 -9.00 8.29 -17.97
C PRO A 95 -8.15 8.80 -19.14
N ILE A 96 -8.41 10.06 -19.52
CA ILE A 96 -7.59 10.77 -20.50
C ILE A 96 -6.20 10.96 -19.88
N SER A 97 -5.19 10.29 -20.44
CA SER A 97 -3.79 10.57 -20.15
C SER A 97 -3.51 12.05 -20.40
N ILE A 98 -2.99 12.73 -19.40
CA ILE A 98 -2.52 14.10 -19.47
C ILE A 98 -1.24 14.16 -20.30
N CYS A 99 -0.36 13.15 -20.14
CA CYS A 99 0.91 13.08 -20.86
C CYS A 99 0.78 12.51 -22.28
N GLY A 100 -0.43 12.14 -22.72
CA GLY A 100 -0.63 11.51 -24.02
C GLY A 100 0.15 10.21 -24.20
N CYS A 101 0.42 9.48 -23.11
CA CYS A 101 1.19 8.23 -23.11
C CYS A 101 2.63 8.39 -23.60
N THR A 102 3.21 9.58 -23.43
CA THR A 102 4.58 9.87 -23.81
C THR A 102 5.23 10.78 -22.79
N ASN A 103 6.55 10.69 -22.67
CA ASN A 103 7.31 11.66 -21.91
C ASN A 103 7.40 12.98 -22.68
N ASP A 104 7.15 14.10 -22.01
CA ASP A 104 7.41 15.46 -22.49
C ASP A 104 8.11 16.29 -21.41
N LEU A 105 9.41 16.47 -21.56
CA LEU A 105 10.27 17.21 -20.64
C LEU A 105 10.55 18.65 -21.10
N SER A 106 9.84 19.13 -22.12
CA SER A 106 10.09 20.45 -22.73
C SER A 106 9.85 21.60 -21.75
N ASN A 107 8.76 21.50 -21.00
CA ASN A 107 8.28 22.54 -20.07
C ASN A 107 8.58 22.22 -18.59
N ILE A 108 9.28 21.13 -18.29
CA ILE A 108 9.73 20.83 -16.92
C ILE A 108 10.74 21.91 -16.49
N PRO A 109 10.60 22.50 -15.28
CA PRO A 109 11.54 23.51 -14.79
C PRO A 109 12.99 23.01 -14.84
N ALA A 110 13.92 23.87 -15.25
CA ALA A 110 15.33 23.49 -15.41
C ALA A 110 15.94 22.90 -14.12
N SER A 111 15.54 23.40 -12.94
CA SER A 111 15.96 22.90 -11.64
C SER A 111 15.46 21.48 -11.32
N TYR A 112 14.34 21.05 -11.90
CA TYR A 112 13.75 19.72 -11.69
C TYR A 112 14.07 18.73 -12.81
N LYS A 113 14.54 19.22 -13.96
CA LYS A 113 14.71 18.42 -15.18
C LYS A 113 15.57 17.18 -14.96
N THR A 114 16.72 17.32 -14.29
CA THR A 114 17.61 16.18 -13.98
C THR A 114 16.90 15.11 -13.14
N ALA A 115 16.15 15.53 -12.12
CA ALA A 115 15.48 14.63 -11.19
C ALA A 115 14.26 13.94 -11.84
N ILE A 116 13.40 14.71 -12.52
CA ILE A 116 12.20 14.19 -13.19
C ILE A 116 12.54 13.26 -14.35
N THR A 117 13.63 13.51 -15.07
CA THR A 117 14.11 12.60 -16.14
C THR A 117 14.38 11.19 -15.62
N LYS A 118 14.66 11.00 -14.32
CA LYS A 118 14.90 9.64 -13.79
C LYS A 118 13.68 8.72 -13.87
N TYR A 119 12.46 9.26 -13.83
CA TYR A 119 11.24 8.46 -14.06
C TYR A 119 11.24 7.80 -15.44
N THR A 120 11.85 8.41 -16.47
CA THR A 120 11.81 7.86 -17.83
C THR A 120 12.69 6.62 -18.02
N ASN A 121 13.53 6.30 -17.04
CA ASN A 121 14.53 5.22 -17.13
C ASN A 121 14.38 4.16 -16.03
N ALA A 122 13.59 4.45 -14.98
CA ALA A 122 13.47 3.60 -13.80
C ALA A 122 12.41 2.49 -13.93
N ASN A 123 11.61 2.52 -15.00
CA ASN A 123 10.70 1.44 -15.38
C ASN A 123 10.70 1.29 -16.90
N THR A 124 10.96 0.08 -17.41
CA THR A 124 11.08 -0.22 -18.84
C THR A 124 10.00 -1.17 -19.35
N ASN A 125 9.37 -1.93 -18.46
CA ASN A 125 8.38 -2.95 -18.75
C ASN A 125 6.94 -2.47 -18.51
N TYR A 126 6.76 -1.42 -17.70
CA TYR A 126 5.45 -0.89 -17.33
C TYR A 126 5.31 0.60 -17.65
N SER A 127 4.07 1.06 -17.73
CA SER A 127 3.76 2.43 -18.14
C SER A 127 4.20 3.42 -17.06
N LEU A 128 5.06 4.36 -17.46
CA LEU A 128 5.53 5.45 -16.62
C LEU A 128 5.87 6.64 -17.52
N HIS A 129 5.08 7.71 -17.41
CA HIS A 129 5.22 8.90 -18.27
C HIS A 129 5.29 10.16 -17.42
N VAL A 130 6.09 11.13 -17.87
CA VAL A 130 6.21 12.44 -17.23
C VAL A 130 5.95 13.55 -18.22
N CYS A 131 5.20 14.57 -17.79
CA CYS A 131 4.89 15.74 -18.60
C CYS A 131 4.61 16.96 -17.71
N THR A 132 4.12 18.04 -18.32
CA THR A 132 3.54 19.16 -17.58
C THR A 132 2.07 19.33 -17.93
N GLN A 133 1.34 20.02 -17.07
CA GLN A 133 -0.01 20.46 -17.36
C GLN A 133 -0.16 21.95 -17.08
N ASP A 134 -0.63 22.68 -18.08
CA ASP A 134 -1.27 23.99 -17.96
C ASP A 134 -2.78 23.74 -17.77
N SER A 135 -3.29 24.05 -16.58
CA SER A 135 -4.64 23.68 -16.16
C SER A 135 -5.68 24.78 -16.43
N ASP A 136 -5.24 26.03 -16.61
CA ASP A 136 -6.09 27.19 -16.90
C ASP A 136 -5.92 27.75 -18.33
N SER A 137 -5.01 27.15 -19.11
CA SER A 137 -4.71 27.49 -20.50
C SER A 137 -4.14 28.89 -20.69
N ASP A 138 -3.39 29.40 -19.71
CA ASP A 138 -2.73 30.71 -19.78
C ASP A 138 -1.39 30.70 -20.55
N GLY A 139 -0.91 29.51 -20.93
CA GLY A 139 0.36 29.31 -21.63
C GLY A 139 1.52 28.92 -20.72
N SER A 140 1.30 28.83 -19.41
CA SER A 140 2.28 28.44 -18.40
C SER A 140 1.85 27.14 -17.70
N PRO A 141 2.75 26.16 -17.53
CA PRO A 141 2.40 24.94 -16.81
C PRO A 141 2.21 25.21 -15.32
N ASP A 142 1.14 24.68 -14.73
CA ASP A 142 0.85 24.71 -13.29
C ASP A 142 1.42 23.51 -12.55
N TYR A 143 1.56 22.37 -13.24
CA TYR A 143 1.92 21.10 -12.64
C TYR A 143 2.99 20.35 -13.43
N MET A 144 3.89 19.71 -12.71
CA MET A 144 4.61 18.53 -13.20
C MET A 144 3.71 17.31 -12.99
N VAL A 145 3.60 16.44 -13.99
CA VAL A 145 2.71 15.28 -13.96
C VAL A 145 3.52 14.00 -14.14
N VAL A 146 3.23 13.00 -13.31
CA VAL A 146 3.72 11.63 -13.43
C VAL A 146 2.52 10.71 -13.55
N GLU A 147 2.49 9.93 -14.64
CA GLU A 147 1.49 8.89 -14.86
C GLU A 147 2.13 7.52 -14.68
N SER A 148 1.49 6.61 -13.94
CA SER A 148 2.05 5.28 -13.73
C SER A 148 1.01 4.17 -13.68
N SER A 149 1.38 3.01 -14.19
CA SER A 149 0.62 1.78 -14.00
C SER A 149 0.73 1.17 -12.60
N ASN A 150 1.58 1.72 -11.72
CA ASN A 150 1.81 1.26 -10.34
C ASN A 150 2.21 -0.23 -10.26
N ARG A 151 3.14 -0.66 -11.11
CA ARG A 151 3.64 -2.04 -11.16
C ARG A 151 5.15 -2.08 -10.96
N PRO A 152 5.64 -2.81 -9.95
CA PRO A 152 7.08 -2.97 -9.74
C PRO A 152 7.70 -3.91 -10.78
N GLU A 153 8.93 -3.64 -11.22
CA GLU A 153 9.71 -4.51 -12.11
C GLU A 153 10.48 -5.62 -11.37
N HIS A 154 10.48 -5.60 -10.03
CA HIS A 154 11.06 -6.66 -9.23
C HIS A 154 10.08 -7.83 -9.06
N LYS A 155 10.63 -8.99 -8.72
CA LYS A 155 9.81 -10.15 -8.35
C LYS A 155 9.02 -9.87 -7.07
N SER A 156 7.83 -10.46 -6.96
CA SER A 156 6.96 -10.32 -5.79
C SER A 156 6.05 -11.53 -5.59
N HIS A 157 5.75 -11.85 -4.33
CA HIS A 157 4.70 -12.80 -3.96
C HIS A 157 3.31 -12.34 -4.41
N TYR A 158 3.14 -11.03 -4.59
CA TYR A 158 1.84 -10.42 -4.84
C TYR A 158 1.44 -10.38 -6.31
N PHE A 159 2.28 -10.82 -7.23
CA PHE A 159 1.82 -11.13 -8.56
C PHE A 159 0.96 -12.42 -8.59
N GLU A 160 0.19 -12.58 -9.66
CA GLU A 160 -0.45 -13.86 -9.97
C GLU A 160 0.59 -14.96 -10.18
N THR A 161 0.32 -16.19 -9.78
CA THR A 161 1.31 -17.29 -9.84
C THR A 161 1.78 -17.63 -11.25
N THR A 162 1.00 -17.24 -12.27
CA THR A 162 1.33 -17.39 -13.70
C THR A 162 2.14 -16.21 -14.25
N HIS A 163 2.31 -15.14 -13.49
CA HIS A 163 3.01 -13.94 -13.92
C HIS A 163 4.54 -14.16 -13.91
N ALA A 164 5.26 -13.60 -14.89
CA ALA A 164 6.71 -13.80 -15.01
C ALA A 164 7.52 -13.26 -13.82
N LEU A 165 7.02 -12.22 -13.15
CA LEU A 165 7.61 -11.64 -11.94
C LEU A 165 7.07 -12.24 -10.64
N TYR A 166 6.32 -13.34 -10.70
CA TYR A 166 5.92 -14.03 -9.48
C TYR A 166 7.10 -14.75 -8.82
N GLU A 167 7.19 -14.63 -7.50
CA GLU A 167 8.13 -15.39 -6.70
C GLU A 167 7.51 -15.76 -5.35
N LEU A 168 7.70 -17.02 -4.93
CA LEU A 168 7.31 -17.44 -3.60
C LEU A 168 8.17 -16.72 -2.56
N PHE A 169 7.54 -16.28 -1.48
CA PHE A 169 8.19 -15.63 -0.36
C PHE A 169 7.77 -16.30 0.94
N ASP A 170 8.76 -16.62 1.78
CA ASP A 170 8.50 -17.11 3.13
C ASP A 170 8.39 -15.92 4.08
N PHE A 171 7.15 -15.56 4.42
CA PHE A 171 6.85 -14.43 5.30
C PHE A 171 7.42 -14.57 6.71
N LEU A 172 7.79 -15.78 7.16
CA LEU A 172 8.51 -15.94 8.44
C LEU A 172 9.85 -15.20 8.44
N THR A 173 10.42 -14.92 7.26
CA THR A 173 11.60 -14.04 7.09
C THR A 173 11.38 -12.68 7.77
N ASN A 174 10.15 -12.14 7.75
CA ASN A 174 9.84 -10.83 8.32
C ASN A 174 9.97 -10.80 9.86
N LEU A 175 9.92 -11.95 10.55
CA LEU A 175 10.22 -12.02 11.99
C LEU A 175 11.67 -11.64 12.30
N TYR A 176 12.58 -11.89 11.35
CA TYR A 176 14.01 -11.69 11.50
C TYR A 176 14.47 -10.39 10.86
N LYS A 177 13.95 -10.08 9.65
CA LYS A 177 14.20 -8.80 8.98
C LYS A 177 13.78 -7.62 9.87
N TYR A 178 12.61 -7.72 10.52
CA TYR A 178 12.05 -6.67 11.37
C TYR A 178 12.13 -6.99 12.86
N ALA A 179 13.14 -7.75 13.30
CA ALA A 179 13.25 -8.23 14.68
C ALA A 179 13.29 -7.08 15.72
N ALA A 180 13.97 -5.97 15.38
CA ALA A 180 14.04 -4.79 16.24
C ALA A 180 12.65 -4.18 16.45
N THR A 181 11.92 -3.97 15.35
CA THR A 181 10.55 -3.43 15.36
C THR A 181 9.56 -4.39 15.99
N LYS A 182 9.67 -5.70 15.72
CA LYS A 182 8.85 -6.74 16.34
C LYS A 182 8.91 -6.69 17.86
N THR A 183 10.13 -6.65 18.40
CA THR A 183 10.40 -6.65 19.84
C THR A 183 9.85 -5.39 20.49
N SER A 184 10.18 -4.26 19.86
CA SER A 184 9.73 -2.92 20.23
C SER A 184 8.21 -2.85 20.29
N ALA A 185 7.53 -3.15 19.17
CA ALA A 185 6.07 -3.04 18.99
C ALA A 185 5.26 -4.13 19.68
N GLY A 186 5.91 -5.16 20.24
CA GLY A 186 5.22 -6.28 20.87
C GLY A 186 4.40 -7.10 19.85
N TYR A 187 4.82 -7.15 18.58
CA TYR A 187 4.12 -7.94 17.57
C TYR A 187 4.14 -9.42 17.94
N SER A 188 2.94 -10.00 18.07
CA SER A 188 2.71 -11.38 18.50
C SER A 188 2.00 -12.24 17.45
N GLY A 189 1.68 -11.67 16.28
CA GLY A 189 1.05 -12.38 15.18
C GLY A 189 2.01 -13.33 14.43
N ALA A 190 1.44 -14.15 13.55
CA ALA A 190 2.19 -14.90 12.56
C ALA A 190 2.28 -14.07 11.27
N PRO A 191 3.46 -13.79 10.73
CA PRO A 191 3.59 -13.12 9.43
C PRO A 191 2.92 -13.92 8.32
N GLY A 192 2.44 -13.21 7.32
CA GLY A 192 1.74 -13.80 6.18
C GLY A 192 1.42 -12.75 5.13
N PRO A 193 0.91 -13.16 3.97
CA PRO A 193 0.53 -12.21 2.94
C PRO A 193 -0.59 -11.29 3.43
N ALA A 194 -0.73 -10.13 2.77
CA ALA A 194 -1.81 -9.16 2.93
C ALA A 194 -3.14 -9.75 2.42
N GLY A 195 -3.63 -10.77 3.10
CA GLY A 195 -4.80 -11.55 2.70
C GLY A 195 -4.65 -12.15 1.29
N HIS A 196 -5.70 -11.98 0.48
CA HIS A 196 -5.73 -12.41 -0.92
C HIS A 196 -5.38 -11.28 -1.89
N ASN A 197 -4.83 -10.16 -1.40
CA ASN A 197 -4.52 -9.02 -2.24
C ASN A 197 -3.46 -9.41 -3.27
N LYS A 198 -3.60 -8.85 -4.48
CA LYS A 198 -2.69 -9.06 -5.60
C LYS A 198 -2.39 -7.73 -6.27
N ILE A 199 -1.21 -7.61 -6.88
CA ILE A 199 -0.84 -6.44 -7.66
C ILE A 199 -1.78 -6.36 -8.86
N ALA A 200 -2.56 -5.29 -8.92
CA ALA A 200 -3.36 -4.97 -10.09
C ALA A 200 -2.75 -3.75 -10.78
N GLU A 201 -2.78 -3.77 -12.11
CA GLU A 201 -2.48 -2.59 -12.90
C GLU A 201 -3.44 -1.46 -12.54
N GLN A 202 -2.89 -0.28 -12.31
CA GLN A 202 -3.64 0.94 -12.01
C GLN A 202 -3.46 1.92 -13.16
N PHE A 203 -4.18 3.03 -13.14
CA PHE A 203 -3.72 4.25 -13.81
C PHE A 203 -3.64 5.37 -12.79
N ILE A 204 -2.43 5.69 -12.33
CA ILE A 204 -2.20 6.77 -11.37
C ILE A 204 -1.79 8.02 -12.14
N VAL A 205 -2.47 9.13 -11.87
CA VAL A 205 -2.07 10.48 -12.31
C VAL A 205 -1.69 11.28 -11.08
N MET A 206 -0.41 11.51 -10.89
CA MET A 206 0.13 12.38 -9.85
C MET A 206 0.48 13.75 -10.43
N LYS A 207 -0.11 14.81 -9.89
CA LYS A 207 0.21 16.20 -10.21
C LYS A 207 0.94 16.83 -9.03
N MET A 208 2.14 17.32 -9.27
CA MET A 208 2.95 18.09 -8.33
C MET A 208 2.97 19.56 -8.77
N PRO A 209 2.95 20.55 -7.87
CA PRO A 209 3.10 21.94 -8.24
C PRO A 209 4.33 22.17 -9.13
N ILE A 210 4.23 23.04 -10.14
CA ILE A 210 5.35 23.38 -11.03
C ILE A 210 6.52 24.03 -10.28
N SER A 211 6.21 24.72 -9.18
CA SER A 211 7.16 25.40 -8.31
C SER A 211 6.84 25.04 -6.84
N PRO A 212 7.31 23.87 -6.37
CA PRO A 212 7.15 23.44 -4.99
C PRO A 212 7.68 24.49 -4.00
N ASP A 213 6.91 24.76 -2.95
CA ASP A 213 7.28 25.69 -1.89
C ASP A 213 6.68 25.24 -0.55
N ASN A 214 7.26 25.73 0.54
CA ASN A 214 6.82 25.52 1.91
C ASN A 214 5.37 26.03 2.11
N ALA A 215 4.46 25.15 2.52
CA ALA A 215 3.10 25.56 2.83
C ALA A 215 3.00 26.32 4.16
N SER A 216 2.35 27.48 4.15
CA SER A 216 2.02 28.24 5.36
C SER A 216 1.00 27.51 6.25
N SER A 217 0.11 26.73 5.64
CA SER A 217 -0.82 25.82 6.30
C SER A 217 -0.57 24.39 5.81
N LYS A 218 -0.16 23.52 6.74
CA LYS A 218 0.20 22.12 6.43
C LYS A 218 -1.05 21.28 6.17
N THR A 219 -1.03 20.50 5.09
CA THR A 219 -2.12 19.61 4.70
C THR A 219 -1.82 18.19 5.14
N ASN A 220 -2.82 17.50 5.71
CA ASN A 220 -2.62 16.11 6.11
C ASN A 220 -2.44 15.19 4.90
N THR A 221 -1.54 14.22 5.03
CA THR A 221 -1.42 13.08 4.13
C THR A 221 -2.67 12.18 4.26
N THR A 222 -2.93 11.35 3.24
CA THR A 222 -4.11 10.48 3.19
C THR A 222 -3.74 9.01 3.43
N TYR A 223 -4.71 8.14 3.66
CA TYR A 223 -4.52 6.67 3.74
C TYR A 223 -4.29 6.02 2.36
N SER A 224 -3.61 6.74 1.46
CA SER A 224 -3.46 6.36 0.04
C SER A 224 -2.13 6.88 -0.51
N THR A 225 -1.96 6.85 -1.82
CA THR A 225 -0.76 7.33 -2.51
C THR A 225 -0.45 8.77 -2.11
N ILE A 226 0.65 8.96 -1.40
CA ILE A 226 1.18 10.28 -1.01
C ILE A 226 2.29 10.78 -1.92
N GLY A 227 2.72 9.95 -2.86
CA GLY A 227 3.83 10.19 -3.77
C GLY A 227 4.08 8.97 -4.65
N LEU A 228 4.95 9.12 -5.63
CA LEU A 228 5.41 8.01 -6.47
C LEU A 228 6.92 7.84 -6.32
N ALA A 229 7.34 6.58 -6.21
CA ALA A 229 8.72 6.17 -6.35
C ALA A 229 9.14 6.22 -7.83
N LEU A 230 10.44 6.30 -8.11
CA LEU A 230 10.95 6.42 -9.48
C LEU A 230 10.55 5.24 -10.38
N ASN A 231 10.30 4.05 -9.83
CA ASN A 231 9.76 2.92 -10.60
C ASN A 231 8.23 3.00 -10.84
N GLY A 232 7.58 4.08 -10.44
CA GLY A 232 6.13 4.31 -10.60
C GLY A 232 5.26 3.70 -9.50
N VAL A 233 5.84 3.06 -8.49
CA VAL A 233 5.09 2.49 -7.36
C VAL A 233 4.72 3.57 -6.34
N SER A 234 3.54 3.47 -5.76
CA SER A 234 3.05 4.40 -4.75
C SER A 234 3.87 4.38 -3.45
N PHE A 235 4.14 5.56 -2.92
CA PHE A 235 4.48 5.73 -1.51
C PHE A 235 3.20 5.91 -0.71
N PHE A 236 3.08 5.20 0.41
CA PHE A 236 2.05 5.40 1.42
C PHE A 236 2.70 5.95 2.69
N ASN A 237 1.93 6.67 3.49
CA ASN A 237 2.38 7.19 4.79
C ASN A 237 2.26 6.11 5.89
N GLU A 238 2.47 6.50 7.13
CA GLU A 238 2.35 5.66 8.33
C GLU A 238 0.90 5.31 8.74
N ASN A 239 -0.09 5.67 7.93
CA ASN A 239 -1.48 5.46 8.24
C ASN A 239 -1.99 4.16 7.60
N ALA A 240 -1.87 3.04 8.31
CA ALA A 240 -2.37 1.71 7.89
C ALA A 240 -3.89 1.71 7.64
N ALA A 241 -4.64 2.12 8.66
CA ALA A 241 -6.08 2.38 8.66
C ALA A 241 -6.46 2.96 10.04
N PRO A 242 -7.66 3.56 10.22
CA PRO A 242 -8.10 3.99 11.54
C PRO A 242 -8.11 2.83 12.56
N GLY A 243 -7.21 2.89 13.54
CA GLY A 243 -7.08 1.91 14.63
C GLY A 243 -6.03 0.81 14.40
N ASP A 244 -5.46 0.73 13.20
CA ASP A 244 -4.42 -0.25 12.88
C ASP A 244 -3.02 0.31 13.19
N GLN A 245 -2.14 -0.59 13.65
CA GLN A 245 -0.73 -0.26 13.85
C GLN A 245 0.04 -0.57 12.58
N ILE A 246 0.67 0.45 12.01
CA ILE A 246 1.52 0.32 10.81
C ILE A 246 2.65 -0.72 10.98
N THR A 247 3.12 -0.92 12.21
CA THR A 247 4.13 -1.95 12.54
C THR A 247 3.66 -3.37 12.24
N ASN A 248 2.35 -3.63 12.20
CA ASN A 248 1.82 -4.94 11.82
C ASN A 248 1.95 -5.18 10.31
N GLU A 249 1.88 -4.12 9.49
CA GLU A 249 1.95 -4.24 8.03
C GLU A 249 3.33 -4.71 7.55
N LEU A 250 4.39 -4.40 8.30
CA LEU A 250 5.74 -4.91 8.05
C LEU A 250 5.76 -6.43 7.85
N PHE A 251 4.91 -7.16 8.58
CA PHE A 251 4.85 -8.62 8.52
C PHE A 251 4.06 -9.15 7.31
N THR A 252 3.54 -8.25 6.48
CA THR A 252 2.90 -8.53 5.20
C THR A 252 3.73 -8.06 4.01
N PHE A 253 4.87 -7.41 4.21
CA PHE A 253 5.70 -7.01 3.08
C PHE A 253 6.33 -8.21 2.39
N ASP A 254 6.47 -8.11 1.08
CA ASP A 254 7.28 -9.04 0.29
C ASP A 254 8.78 -8.80 0.48
N GLN A 255 9.61 -9.52 -0.26
CA GLN A 255 11.07 -9.42 -0.19
C GLN A 255 11.63 -8.01 -0.50
N CYS A 256 10.82 -7.14 -1.11
CA CYS A 256 11.18 -5.81 -1.57
C CYS A 256 10.54 -4.68 -0.74
N SER A 257 10.07 -5.00 0.47
CA SER A 257 9.50 -4.04 1.43
C SER A 257 8.21 -3.35 0.96
N GLY A 258 7.40 -4.02 0.13
CA GLY A 258 6.08 -3.52 -0.25
C GLY A 258 5.01 -4.60 -0.27
N HIS A 259 3.77 -4.16 -0.44
CA HIS A 259 2.59 -5.02 -0.54
C HIS A 259 1.42 -4.26 -1.21
N PRO A 260 0.40 -4.96 -1.74
CA PRO A 260 -0.80 -4.35 -2.25
C PRO A 260 -1.92 -4.25 -1.21
N GLN A 261 -2.72 -3.18 -1.31
CA GLN A 261 -4.04 -3.13 -0.67
C GLN A 261 -5.10 -3.90 -1.47
N ASN A 262 -6.34 -3.93 -0.99
CA ASN A 262 -7.44 -4.73 -1.55
C ASN A 262 -7.86 -4.35 -3.00
N SER A 263 -7.58 -3.13 -3.45
CA SER A 263 -7.77 -2.66 -4.82
C SER A 263 -6.59 -2.97 -5.74
N GLY A 264 -5.52 -3.55 -5.19
CA GLY A 264 -4.33 -3.98 -5.92
C GLY A 264 -3.27 -2.91 -6.13
N VAL A 265 -3.42 -1.71 -5.55
CA VAL A 265 -2.35 -0.70 -5.48
C VAL A 265 -1.22 -1.25 -4.62
N TYR A 266 -0.14 -1.70 -5.26
CA TYR A 266 1.13 -2.03 -4.62
C TYR A 266 1.83 -0.74 -4.15
N HIS A 267 2.39 -0.75 -2.94
CA HIS A 267 2.96 0.45 -2.34
C HIS A 267 4.08 0.15 -1.34
N TYR A 268 4.86 1.19 -1.05
CA TYR A 268 5.91 1.19 -0.04
C TYR A 268 5.52 2.12 1.11
N HIS A 269 5.69 1.64 2.34
CA HIS A 269 5.67 2.48 3.54
C HIS A 269 7.07 2.78 4.06
N VAL A 270 8.05 1.93 3.73
CA VAL A 270 9.44 2.01 4.17
C VAL A 270 10.35 2.06 2.96
N ASP A 271 11.66 1.99 3.21
CA ASP A 271 12.68 1.88 2.18
C ASP A 271 12.34 0.81 1.12
N PRO A 272 12.20 1.18 -0.17
CA PRO A 272 11.96 0.24 -1.25
C PRO A 272 13.27 -0.45 -1.62
N VAL A 273 13.71 -1.42 -0.81
CA VAL A 273 15.07 -1.99 -0.87
C VAL A 273 15.46 -2.55 -2.26
N CYS A 274 14.51 -3.11 -3.01
CA CYS A 274 14.78 -3.56 -4.37
C CYS A 274 14.96 -2.39 -5.35
N LEU A 275 14.17 -1.31 -5.21
CA LEU A 275 14.39 -0.09 -6.00
C LEU A 275 15.75 0.53 -5.67
N ILE A 276 16.13 0.58 -4.39
CA ILE A 276 17.45 1.07 -3.96
C ILE A 276 18.56 0.29 -4.67
N ARG A 277 18.52 -1.05 -4.63
CA ARG A 277 19.46 -1.92 -5.37
C ARG A 277 19.47 -1.62 -6.87
N ASP A 278 18.30 -1.53 -7.49
CA ASP A 278 18.15 -1.40 -8.94
C ASP A 278 18.63 -0.02 -9.44
N LEU A 279 18.56 1.02 -8.59
CA LEU A 279 19.16 2.33 -8.84
C LEU A 279 20.68 2.40 -8.54
N GLY A 280 21.30 1.27 -8.17
CA GLY A 280 22.73 1.19 -7.86
C GLY A 280 23.10 1.58 -6.43
N GLY A 281 22.12 1.66 -5.53
CA GLY A 281 22.34 1.84 -4.10
C GLY A 281 23.01 0.63 -3.45
N SER A 282 23.65 0.87 -2.31
CA SER A 282 24.34 -0.16 -1.54
C SER A 282 23.34 -0.94 -0.67
N VAL A 283 23.26 -2.25 -0.88
CA VAL A 283 22.44 -3.15 -0.07
C VAL A 283 23.30 -4.23 0.57
N THR A 284 22.82 -4.80 1.67
CA THR A 284 23.47 -5.90 2.39
C THR A 284 22.63 -7.16 2.30
N ASP A 285 23.27 -8.29 1.99
CA ASP A 285 22.67 -9.61 2.10
C ASP A 285 22.72 -10.08 3.56
N ASN A 286 21.55 -10.32 4.14
CA ASN A 286 21.40 -10.78 5.51
C ASN A 286 20.78 -12.17 5.55
N SER A 287 21.11 -12.92 6.60
CA SER A 287 20.48 -14.22 6.83
C SER A 287 20.52 -14.63 8.29
N THR A 288 19.59 -15.52 8.66
CA THR A 288 19.62 -16.23 9.94
C THR A 288 19.14 -17.66 9.77
N THR A 289 19.63 -18.57 10.60
CA THR A 289 19.21 -19.98 10.58
C THR A 289 18.56 -20.34 11.90
N VAL A 290 17.31 -20.79 11.85
CA VAL A 290 16.54 -21.22 13.02
C VAL A 290 15.97 -22.60 12.75
N ASN A 291 16.26 -23.56 13.64
CA ASN A 291 15.81 -24.95 13.53
C ASN A 291 16.14 -25.60 12.18
N GLY A 292 17.29 -25.26 11.59
CA GLY A 292 17.73 -25.80 10.29
C GLY A 292 17.17 -25.09 9.06
N THR A 293 16.25 -24.14 9.21
CA THR A 293 15.73 -23.30 8.12
C THR A 293 16.50 -21.99 8.06
N THR A 294 17.04 -21.64 6.89
CA THR A 294 17.75 -20.37 6.66
C THR A 294 16.83 -19.36 5.98
N TYR A 295 16.62 -18.23 6.64
CA TYR A 295 15.88 -17.08 6.14
C TYR A 295 16.88 -16.05 5.59
N ARG A 296 16.59 -15.46 4.43
CA ARG A 296 17.48 -14.52 3.73
C ARG A 296 16.70 -13.29 3.31
N TRP A 297 17.31 -12.12 3.43
CA TRP A 297 16.74 -10.85 2.97
C TRP A 297 17.85 -9.89 2.58
N ILE A 298 17.49 -8.88 1.79
CA ILE A 298 18.35 -7.72 1.56
C ILE A 298 17.87 -6.57 2.45
N GLU A 299 18.79 -5.72 2.87
CA GLU A 299 18.54 -4.51 3.65
C GLU A 299 19.38 -3.35 3.12
N ASP A 300 18.90 -2.12 3.31
CA ASP A 300 19.70 -0.93 3.11
C ASP A 300 21.00 -0.98 3.94
N SER A 301 22.12 -0.53 3.38
CA SER A 301 23.41 -0.55 4.07
C SER A 301 23.62 0.63 5.03
N GLY A 302 22.73 1.62 5.02
CA GLY A 302 22.82 2.88 5.74
C GLY A 302 23.55 4.00 4.98
N SER A 303 23.93 3.77 3.71
CA SER A 303 24.72 4.74 2.91
C SER A 303 23.96 5.34 1.72
N ASN A 304 22.65 5.16 1.63
CA ASN A 304 21.86 5.57 0.46
C ASN A 304 21.14 6.91 0.60
N GLY A 305 21.52 7.73 1.59
CA GLY A 305 20.89 9.03 1.82
C GLY A 305 20.94 10.03 0.66
N ASN A 306 21.89 9.88 -0.26
CA ASN A 306 21.99 10.72 -1.45
C ASN A 306 21.32 10.12 -2.70
N LEU A 307 20.62 8.98 -2.54
CA LEU A 307 19.93 8.30 -3.63
C LEU A 307 18.49 8.82 -3.75
N LEU A 308 18.18 9.52 -4.85
CA LEU A 308 16.81 9.95 -5.14
C LEU A 308 15.93 8.72 -5.40
N LEU A 309 14.82 8.59 -4.68
CA LEU A 309 13.87 7.48 -4.76
C LEU A 309 12.52 7.86 -5.34
N GLY A 310 12.15 9.13 -5.37
CA GLY A 310 10.89 9.59 -5.96
C GLY A 310 10.48 10.96 -5.45
N PHE A 311 9.18 11.23 -5.49
CA PHE A 311 8.61 12.53 -5.09
C PHE A 311 7.27 12.36 -4.37
N LEU A 312 6.98 13.27 -3.44
CA LEU A 312 5.65 13.38 -2.83
C LEU A 312 4.74 14.36 -3.60
N LEU A 313 3.43 14.36 -3.29
CA LEU A 313 2.44 15.20 -3.99
C LEU A 313 2.72 16.70 -3.93
N ASP A 314 3.47 17.16 -2.93
CA ASP A 314 3.87 18.56 -2.78
C ASP A 314 5.08 18.95 -3.65
N GLY A 315 5.62 17.99 -4.41
CA GLY A 315 6.70 18.19 -5.37
C GLY A 315 8.09 18.18 -4.77
N HIS A 316 8.24 17.93 -3.46
CA HIS A 316 9.56 17.73 -2.87
C HIS A 316 10.05 16.29 -3.10
N PRO A 317 11.35 16.11 -3.39
CA PRO A 317 11.93 14.80 -3.63
C PRO A 317 12.02 13.97 -2.33
N VAL A 318 12.07 12.65 -2.51
CA VAL A 318 12.26 11.65 -1.45
C VAL A 318 13.56 10.91 -1.72
N TYR A 319 14.47 10.91 -0.75
CA TYR A 319 15.76 10.24 -0.82
C TYR A 319 15.81 8.97 0.05
N GLY A 320 16.86 8.17 -0.15
CA GLY A 320 17.09 6.92 0.55
C GLY A 320 17.30 7.06 2.06
N PRO A 321 17.36 5.91 2.78
CA PRO A 321 17.47 5.88 4.23
C PRO A 321 18.65 6.65 4.80
N VAL A 322 18.37 7.40 5.86
CA VAL A 322 19.35 8.14 6.67
C VAL A 322 18.97 8.13 8.14
N GLY A 323 19.98 8.26 9.00
CA GLY A 323 19.82 8.74 10.37
C GLY A 323 20.13 10.23 10.47
N ASP A 324 20.24 10.75 11.71
CA ASP A 324 20.48 12.19 11.95
C ASP A 324 21.89 12.68 11.55
N ASN A 325 22.81 11.77 11.20
CA ASN A 325 24.20 12.07 10.83
C ASN A 325 24.44 11.94 9.32
N HIS A 326 23.55 12.53 8.53
CA HIS A 326 23.66 12.55 7.07
C HIS A 326 24.69 13.58 6.58
N THR A 327 25.24 13.34 5.38
CA THR A 327 26.16 14.24 4.70
C THR A 327 25.68 14.52 3.29
N ASP A 328 25.93 15.74 2.81
CA ASP A 328 25.57 16.16 1.46
C ASP A 328 26.36 15.40 0.37
N SER A 329 26.11 15.70 -0.90
CA SER A 329 26.80 15.07 -2.04
C SER A 329 28.31 15.33 -2.08
N ASN A 330 28.83 16.27 -1.30
CA ASN A 330 30.24 16.61 -1.18
C ASN A 330 30.86 16.06 0.12
N GLY A 331 30.08 15.35 0.96
CA GLY A 331 30.52 14.80 2.24
C GLY A 331 30.51 15.79 3.40
N ASN A 332 29.86 16.95 3.28
CA ASN A 332 29.71 17.91 4.39
C ASN A 332 28.55 17.53 5.29
N ALA A 333 28.62 17.90 6.57
CA ALA A 333 27.51 17.72 7.51
C ALA A 333 26.25 18.51 7.06
N THR A 334 25.08 17.89 7.18
CA THR A 334 23.79 18.49 6.82
C THR A 334 23.03 18.96 8.06
N PRO A 335 22.01 19.82 7.92
CA PRO A 335 21.05 20.05 8.98
C PRO A 335 20.39 18.75 9.43
N SER A 336 19.99 18.70 10.71
CA SER A 336 19.21 17.58 11.24
C SER A 336 17.87 17.45 10.53
N ILE A 337 17.37 16.22 10.47
CA ILE A 337 16.04 15.90 9.94
C ILE A 337 14.98 16.53 10.83
N ASP A 338 13.99 17.16 10.22
CA ASP A 338 12.90 17.85 10.89
C ASP A 338 11.72 16.92 11.23
N SER A 339 10.64 17.52 11.76
CA SER A 339 9.44 16.78 12.16
C SER A 339 8.63 16.18 11.00
N TYR A 340 8.89 16.56 9.75
CA TYR A 340 8.23 16.01 8.55
C TYR A 340 9.06 14.92 7.89
N ASN A 341 10.18 14.54 8.53
CA ASN A 341 11.13 13.55 8.04
C ASN A 341 11.92 14.03 6.80
N GLY A 342 12.25 15.32 6.78
CA GLY A 342 13.08 15.91 5.73
C GLY A 342 13.99 17.02 6.24
N HIS A 343 14.72 17.66 5.35
CA HIS A 343 15.56 18.82 5.63
C HIS A 343 15.93 19.56 4.34
N PHE A 344 16.63 20.69 4.47
CA PHE A 344 17.04 21.51 3.34
C PHE A 344 18.57 21.55 3.20
N HIS A 345 19.07 21.08 2.05
CA HIS A 345 20.44 21.32 1.60
C HIS A 345 20.59 20.94 0.12
N ALA A 346 21.79 21.12 -0.45
CA ALA A 346 22.09 20.72 -1.82
C ALA A 346 22.20 19.20 -1.97
N THR A 347 21.66 18.67 -3.06
CA THR A 347 21.76 17.25 -3.43
C THR A 347 22.34 17.12 -4.83
N THR A 348 22.61 15.88 -5.26
CA THR A 348 23.13 15.58 -6.62
C THR A 348 22.26 16.20 -7.71
N GLU A 349 20.93 16.15 -7.55
CA GLU A 349 19.98 16.67 -8.54
C GLU A 349 19.64 18.16 -8.32
N PHE A 350 19.80 18.67 -7.09
CA PHE A 350 19.44 20.03 -6.71
C PHE A 350 20.63 20.76 -6.08
N SER A 351 21.57 21.18 -6.91
CA SER A 351 22.83 21.81 -6.48
C SER A 351 22.67 23.15 -5.75
N SER A 352 21.56 23.84 -5.98
CA SER A 352 21.23 25.11 -5.29
C SER A 352 20.53 24.91 -3.93
N GLY A 353 20.28 23.65 -3.54
CA GLY A 353 19.51 23.33 -2.35
C GLY A 353 18.03 23.12 -2.66
N THR A 354 17.45 22.11 -2.02
CA THR A 354 16.00 21.89 -1.99
C THR A 354 15.61 21.28 -0.65
N TYR A 355 14.36 21.52 -0.21
CA TYR A 355 13.80 20.71 0.84
C TYR A 355 13.52 19.30 0.30
N HIS A 356 13.82 18.28 1.07
CA HIS A 356 13.61 16.90 0.66
C HIS A 356 13.35 15.99 1.84
N TYR A 357 12.54 14.97 1.59
CA TYR A 357 12.23 13.92 2.55
C TYR A 357 13.24 12.78 2.44
N HIS A 358 13.27 11.94 3.46
CA HIS A 358 13.95 10.66 3.42
C HIS A 358 12.99 9.53 3.73
N VAL A 359 13.12 8.39 3.06
CA VAL A 359 12.56 7.16 3.60
C VAL A 359 13.38 6.71 4.82
N LYS A 360 12.84 5.86 5.68
CA LYS A 360 13.59 5.17 6.75
C LYS A 360 13.49 3.67 6.59
N THR A 361 14.49 2.96 7.12
CA THR A 361 14.37 1.51 7.24
C THR A 361 13.33 1.18 8.30
N ALA A 362 12.63 0.07 8.09
CA ALA A 362 11.63 -0.41 9.03
C ALA A 362 12.22 -0.62 10.45
N ASN A 363 13.49 -1.01 10.55
CA ASN A 363 14.18 -1.28 11.82
C ASN A 363 14.53 -0.02 12.62
N ILE A 364 14.47 1.16 12.01
CA ILE A 364 14.70 2.44 12.68
C ILE A 364 13.37 2.98 13.26
N GLY A 365 12.22 2.36 12.97
CA GLY A 365 10.91 2.80 13.44
C GLY A 365 10.04 1.73 14.08
N GLY A 366 9.26 2.11 15.11
CA GLY A 366 8.11 1.30 15.51
C GLY A 366 7.68 1.27 16.97
N THR A 367 8.44 1.82 17.94
CA THR A 367 7.83 2.17 19.24
C THR A 367 8.48 3.34 19.94
N SER A 368 7.64 4.11 20.63
CA SER A 368 8.05 5.13 21.60
C SER A 368 8.91 6.26 21.02
N SER A 369 9.02 6.30 19.70
CA SER A 369 9.66 7.33 18.90
C SER A 369 8.73 7.59 17.71
N SER A 370 8.52 8.87 17.38
CA SER A 370 7.69 9.37 16.28
C SER A 370 8.33 9.06 14.92
N VAL A 371 8.61 7.78 14.66
CA VAL A 371 9.35 7.37 13.46
C VAL A 371 8.38 7.12 12.35
N PHE A 372 8.16 8.19 11.59
CA PHE A 372 7.57 8.16 10.27
C PHE A 372 8.59 7.58 9.29
N TRP A 373 8.14 6.72 8.38
CA TRP A 373 9.04 6.04 7.45
C TRP A 373 9.20 6.75 6.11
N ILE A 374 8.35 7.72 5.78
CA ILE A 374 8.53 8.60 4.60
C ILE A 374 8.27 10.05 4.98
N THR A 375 7.05 10.35 5.43
CA THR A 375 6.68 11.64 6.00
C THR A 375 5.66 11.41 7.10
N ASN A 376 5.35 12.44 7.89
CA ASN A 376 4.37 12.34 8.96
C ASN A 376 2.92 12.46 8.44
N GLU A 377 1.98 12.72 9.35
CA GLU A 377 0.59 13.03 9.03
C GLU A 377 0.41 14.18 8.01
N LYS A 378 1.45 14.95 7.63
CA LYS A 378 1.37 16.19 6.83
C LYS A 378 2.50 16.37 5.82
N TYR A 379 2.17 16.98 4.68
CA TYR A 379 3.17 17.48 3.73
C TYR A 379 3.86 18.75 4.26
N PHE A 380 5.15 18.90 3.95
CA PHE A 380 5.91 20.14 4.11
C PHE A 380 5.42 21.22 3.14
N GLY A 381 5.28 20.89 1.85
CA GLY A 381 4.82 21.82 0.83
C GLY A 381 3.30 21.83 0.66
N THR A 382 2.84 22.58 -0.35
CA THR A 382 1.44 22.54 -0.77
C THR A 382 1.23 21.35 -1.71
N PRO A 383 0.48 20.31 -1.33
CA PRO A 383 0.29 19.16 -2.21
C PRO A 383 -0.53 19.55 -3.45
N GLY A 384 -0.18 18.94 -4.58
CA GLY A 384 -1.02 18.95 -5.77
C GLY A 384 -2.18 17.95 -5.63
N SER A 385 -2.29 17.00 -6.56
CA SER A 385 -3.37 16.01 -6.52
C SER A 385 -2.94 14.66 -7.07
N VAL A 386 -3.60 13.60 -6.60
CA VAL A 386 -3.46 12.26 -7.16
C VAL A 386 -4.83 11.70 -7.51
N ARG A 387 -4.91 10.97 -8.61
CA ARG A 387 -6.07 10.17 -8.99
C ARG A 387 -5.62 8.77 -9.37
N ILE A 388 -6.34 7.79 -8.87
CA ILE A 388 -6.11 6.36 -9.14
C ILE A 388 -7.40 5.87 -9.80
N TYR A 389 -7.29 5.28 -10.98
CA TYR A 389 -8.41 4.79 -11.78
C TYR A 389 -8.38 3.28 -11.94
#